data_AF-A0A1Q2U1I8-F1
#
_entry.id   AF-A0A1Q2U1I8-F1
#
_cell.length_a   1.000
_cell.length_b   1.000
_cell.length_c   1.000
_cell.angle_alpha   90.00
_cell.angle_beta   90.00
_cell.angle_gamma   90.00
#
_symmetry.space_group_name_H-M   'P 1'
#
loop_
_entity.id
_entity.type
_entity.pdbx_description
1 polymer ?
#
loop_
_entity_poly.entity_id
_entity_poly.type
_entity_poly.pdbx_seq_one_letter_code
_entity_poly.pdbx_strand_id
1 'polypeptide(L)'
;MRVQEYIRANGLNPYQEWFDSLDPIAAAKVTVAKSRLELGNTSSVKWFDGIGEYRINWGPGYRIYLAQDGKELIILFGGGTKKKQQSDINRAKELYREYKERKKKIQEKP
;
A
#
# COMPACT_ATOMS: atom_id res chain seq x y z
N MET A 1 5.06 -2.90 -13.98
CA MET A 1 4.90 -1.90 -12.90
C MET A 1 5.95 -2.19 -11.83
N ARG A 2 6.57 -1.16 -11.26
CA ARG A 2 7.42 -1.29 -10.09
C ARG A 2 6.54 -1.14 -8.85
N VAL A 3 6.62 -2.09 -7.93
CA VAL A 3 5.94 -2.01 -6.64
C VAL A 3 6.99 -1.80 -5.57
N GLN A 4 6.87 -0.71 -4.82
CA GLN A 4 7.77 -0.37 -3.73
C GLN A 4 6.99 -0.22 -2.43
N GLU A 5 7.64 -0.52 -1.32
CA GLU A 5 7.07 -0.33 0.00
C GLU A 5 7.45 1.06 0.51
N TYR A 6 6.51 1.72 1.16
CA TYR A 6 6.76 3.03 1.73
C TYR A 6 7.59 2.90 3.01
N ILE A 7 8.81 3.42 2.97
CA ILE A 7 9.67 3.57 4.13
C ILE A 7 9.51 5.00 4.65
N ARG A 8 9.03 5.12 5.89
CA ARG A 8 8.85 6.40 6.58
C ARG A 8 10.20 7.09 6.84
N ALA A 9 10.15 8.36 7.19
CA ALA A 9 11.37 9.13 7.48
C ALA A 9 12.22 8.56 8.63
N ASN A 10 11.58 7.86 9.56
CA ASN A 10 12.23 7.20 10.70
C ASN A 10 12.72 5.77 10.38
N GLY A 11 12.63 5.31 9.13
CA GLY A 11 13.04 3.96 8.72
C GLY A 11 11.98 2.88 8.95
N LEU A 12 10.82 3.21 9.51
CA LEU A 12 9.73 2.24 9.67
C LEU A 12 9.12 1.89 8.31
N ASN A 13 8.78 0.60 8.14
CA ASN A 13 8.06 0.09 7.00
C ASN A 13 6.68 -0.40 7.47
N PRO A 14 5.64 0.44 7.40
CA PRO A 14 4.32 0.09 7.91
C PRO A 14 3.69 -1.09 7.15
N TYR A 15 4.10 -1.32 5.90
CA TYR A 15 3.70 -2.50 5.16
C TYR A 15 4.33 -3.76 5.72
N GLN A 16 5.63 -3.76 5.98
CA GLN A 16 6.33 -4.90 6.57
C GLN A 16 5.80 -5.21 7.97
N GLU A 17 5.63 -4.20 8.83
CA GLU A 17 5.08 -4.38 10.18
C GLU A 17 3.69 -5.04 10.14
N TRP A 18 2.85 -4.63 9.20
CA TRP A 18 1.56 -5.27 8.99
C TRP A 18 1.71 -6.68 8.42
N PHE A 19 2.56 -6.87 7.41
CA PHE A 19 2.78 -8.16 6.76
C PHE A 19 3.31 -9.22 7.73
N ASP A 20 4.23 -8.85 8.63
CA ASP A 20 4.79 -9.74 9.65
C ASP A 20 3.75 -10.13 10.71
N SER A 21 2.69 -9.33 10.88
CA SER A 21 1.57 -9.68 11.76
C SER A 21 0.57 -10.66 11.13
N LEU A 22 0.72 -11.00 9.84
CA LEU A 22 -0.19 -11.88 9.13
C LEU A 22 0.15 -13.36 9.33
N ASP A 23 -0.88 -14.19 9.40
CA ASP A 23 -0.73 -15.64 9.31
C ASP A 23 -0.08 -16.05 7.97
N PRO A 24 0.65 -17.18 7.91
CA PRO A 24 1.36 -17.62 6.71
C PRO A 24 0.49 -17.68 5.44
N ILE A 25 -0.78 -18.07 5.58
CA ILE A 25 -1.72 -18.14 4.46
C ILE A 25 -2.09 -16.74 3.97
N ALA A 26 -2.31 -15.79 4.89
CA ALA A 26 -2.61 -14.41 4.56
C ALA A 26 -1.40 -13.73 3.91
N ALA A 27 -0.21 -13.94 4.46
CA ALA A 27 1.06 -13.49 3.87
C ALA A 27 1.21 -13.97 2.42
N ALA A 28 1.01 -15.27 2.15
CA ALA A 28 1.06 -15.81 0.80
C ALA A 28 0.05 -15.15 -0.16
N LYS A 29 -1.17 -14.87 0.29
CA LYS A 29 -2.17 -14.16 -0.53
C LYS A 29 -1.77 -12.72 -0.82
N VAL A 30 -1.17 -12.04 0.15
CA VAL A 30 -0.65 -10.68 -0.01
C VAL A 30 0.53 -10.67 -0.98
N THR A 31 1.44 -11.64 -0.90
CA THR A 31 2.53 -11.81 -1.88
C THR A 31 1.98 -12.01 -3.30
N VAL A 32 0.97 -12.87 -3.47
CA VAL A 32 0.32 -13.05 -4.78
C VAL A 32 -0.32 -11.75 -5.28
N ALA A 33 -0.96 -10.98 -4.38
CA ALA A 33 -1.51 -9.68 -4.74
C ALA A 33 -0.43 -8.68 -5.18
N LYS A 34 0.71 -8.64 -4.46
CA LYS A 34 1.89 -7.83 -4.83
C LYS A 34 2.41 -8.22 -6.20
N SER A 35 2.61 -9.51 -6.49
CA SER A 35 3.05 -9.97 -7.81
C SER A 35 2.07 -9.62 -8.93
N ARG A 36 0.75 -9.68 -8.67
CA ARG A 36 -0.25 -9.22 -9.65
C ARG A 36 -0.14 -7.73 -9.95
N LEU A 37 0.12 -6.91 -8.93
CA LEU A 37 0.35 -5.47 -9.10
C LEU A 37 1.62 -5.20 -9.92
N GLU A 38 2.70 -5.96 -9.71
CA GLU A 38 3.94 -5.85 -10.48
C GLU A 38 3.73 -6.16 -11.97
N LEU A 39 2.86 -7.15 -12.25
CA LEU A 39 2.38 -7.49 -13.60
C LEU A 39 1.41 -6.45 -14.19
N GLY A 40 1.09 -5.38 -13.46
CA GLY A 40 0.17 -4.32 -13.90
C GLY A 40 -1.30 -4.67 -13.76
N ASN A 41 -1.64 -5.75 -13.06
CA ASN A 41 -3.03 -6.12 -12.83
C ASN A 41 -3.62 -5.35 -11.64
N THR A 42 -4.22 -4.21 -11.94
CA THR A 42 -4.88 -3.32 -10.98
C THR A 42 -6.40 -3.47 -10.98
N SER A 43 -6.98 -4.47 -11.64
CA SER A 43 -8.45 -4.64 -11.73
C SER A 43 -9.11 -4.86 -10.37
N SER A 44 -8.36 -5.38 -9.39
CA SER A 44 -8.82 -5.57 -8.00
C SER A 44 -8.54 -4.36 -7.10
N VAL A 45 -7.97 -3.28 -7.64
CA VAL A 45 -7.70 -2.03 -6.93
C VAL A 45 -8.86 -1.08 -7.14
N LYS A 46 -9.39 -0.55 -6.03
CA LYS A 46 -10.29 0.59 -6.05
C LYS A 46 -9.49 1.86 -5.76
N TRP A 47 -9.38 2.75 -6.73
CA TRP A 47 -8.74 4.06 -6.58
C TRP A 47 -9.70 5.10 -6.00
N PHE A 48 -9.22 5.93 -5.08
CA PHE A 48 -9.97 7.03 -4.46
C PHE A 48 -9.00 8.03 -3.78
N ASP A 49 -9.29 9.33 -3.84
CA ASP A 49 -8.50 10.39 -3.17
C ASP A 49 -6.97 10.33 -3.42
N GLY A 50 -6.55 9.81 -4.58
CA GLY A 50 -5.13 9.65 -4.92
C GLY A 50 -4.44 8.43 -4.29
N ILE A 51 -5.14 7.64 -3.49
CA ILE A 51 -4.72 6.31 -3.01
C ILE A 51 -5.60 5.22 -3.65
N GLY A 52 -5.26 3.98 -3.38
CA GLY A 52 -5.92 2.78 -3.89
C GLY A 52 -6.01 1.72 -2.82
N GLU A 53 -7.07 0.94 -2.87
CA GLU A 53 -7.31 -0.22 -2.00
C GLU A 53 -7.39 -1.47 -2.86
N TYR A 54 -6.40 -2.36 -2.73
CA TYR A 54 -6.46 -3.70 -3.30
C TYR A 54 -7.31 -4.60 -2.42
N ARG A 55 -8.36 -5.18 -2.99
CA ARG A 55 -9.34 -5.98 -2.26
C ARG A 55 -9.05 -7.46 -2.39
N ILE A 56 -8.59 -8.09 -1.31
CA ILE A 56 -8.46 -9.54 -1.22
C ILE A 56 -9.73 -10.10 -0.60
N ASN A 57 -10.59 -10.70 -1.42
CA ASN A 57 -11.81 -11.36 -0.97
C ASN A 57 -11.49 -12.77 -0.46
N TRP A 58 -10.79 -12.84 0.66
CA TRP A 58 -10.41 -14.09 1.32
C TRP A 58 -10.33 -13.90 2.83
N GLY A 59 -10.81 -14.90 3.59
CA GLY A 59 -10.84 -14.90 5.05
C GLY A 59 -11.56 -13.66 5.63
N PRO A 60 -10.95 -12.89 6.54
CA PRO A 60 -11.54 -11.69 7.14
C PRO A 60 -11.72 -10.52 6.16
N GLY A 61 -11.29 -10.67 4.89
CA GLY A 61 -11.36 -9.66 3.86
C GLY A 61 -10.21 -8.66 4.00
N TYR A 62 -9.02 -9.08 3.59
CA TYR A 62 -7.83 -8.23 3.63
C TYR A 62 -7.89 -7.12 2.58
N ARG A 63 -7.26 -6.00 2.92
CA ARG A 63 -7.14 -4.79 2.09
C ARG A 63 -5.69 -4.33 2.12
N ILE A 64 -5.11 -4.11 0.94
CA ILE A 64 -3.77 -3.49 0.83
C ILE A 64 -3.97 -2.06 0.35
N TYR A 65 -3.43 -1.10 1.08
CA TYR A 65 -3.46 0.31 0.73
C TYR A 65 -2.20 0.68 -0.03
N LEU A 66 -2.40 1.31 -1.17
CA LEU A 66 -1.34 1.66 -2.11
C LEU A 66 -1.61 3.01 -2.77
N ALA A 67 -0.62 3.65 -3.36
CA ALA A 67 -0.82 4.77 -4.29
C ALA A 67 -0.10 4.49 -5.60
N GLN A 68 -0.62 5.06 -6.68
CA GLN A 68 0.08 5.08 -7.96
C GLN A 68 0.87 6.39 -8.04
N ASP A 69 2.16 6.27 -8.28
CA ASP A 69 3.03 7.39 -8.56
C ASP A 69 3.45 7.38 -10.04
N GLY A 70 2.95 8.34 -10.80
CA GLY A 70 3.13 8.38 -12.24
C GLY A 70 2.44 7.21 -12.96
N LYS A 71 3.08 6.66 -13.99
CA LYS A 71 2.48 5.60 -14.83
C LYS A 71 2.95 4.19 -14.49
N GLU A 72 4.06 4.05 -13.79
CA GLU A 72 4.72 2.74 -13.64
C GLU A 72 5.14 2.40 -12.20
N LEU A 73 4.91 3.29 -11.23
CA LEU A 73 5.28 3.06 -9.83
C LEU A 73 4.05 2.93 -8.95
N ILE A 74 4.03 1.92 -8.10
CA ILE A 74 3.02 1.69 -7.07
C ILE A 74 3.74 1.68 -5.72
N ILE A 75 3.24 2.47 -4.79
CA ILE A 75 3.76 2.56 -3.42
C ILE A 75 2.79 1.84 -2.48
N LEU A 76 3.27 0.87 -1.71
CA LEU A 76 2.48 0.17 -0.69
C LEU A 76 2.65 0.87 0.66
N PHE A 77 1.54 1.29 1.27
CA PHE A 77 1.54 1.92 2.59
C PHE A 77 1.26 0.96 3.72
N GLY A 78 0.65 -0.19 3.41
CA GLY A 78 0.32 -1.22 4.39
C GLY A 78 -0.98 -1.91 4.04
N GLY A 79 -1.56 -2.56 5.04
CA GLY A 79 -2.83 -3.23 4.85
C GLY A 79 -3.57 -3.42 6.15
N GLY A 80 -4.74 -4.00 6.02
CA GLY A 80 -5.64 -4.22 7.12
C GLY A 80 -6.72 -5.21 6.76
N THR A 81 -7.76 -5.24 7.59
CA THR A 81 -8.93 -6.09 7.40
C THR A 81 -10.16 -5.22 7.25
N LYS A 82 -11.22 -5.77 6.65
CA LYS A 82 -12.51 -5.09 6.49
C LYS A 82 -13.04 -4.46 7.80
N LYS A 83 -12.74 -5.05 8.96
CA LYS A 83 -13.18 -4.54 10.28
C LYS A 83 -12.54 -3.20 10.68
N LYS A 84 -11.30 -2.93 10.24
CA LYS A 84 -10.52 -1.72 10.58
C LYS A 84 -10.37 -0.75 9.42
N GLN A 85 -11.12 -0.96 8.35
CA GLN A 85 -11.01 -0.25 7.07
C GLN A 85 -10.94 1.28 7.23
N GLN A 86 -11.79 1.88 8.08
CA GLN A 86 -11.80 3.34 8.23
C GLN A 86 -10.50 3.88 8.84
N SER A 87 -10.00 3.24 9.90
CA SER A 87 -8.74 3.61 10.54
C SER A 87 -7.55 3.38 9.61
N ASP A 88 -7.57 2.27 8.87
CA ASP A 88 -6.50 1.94 7.92
C ASP A 88 -6.48 2.91 6.73
N ILE A 89 -7.66 3.34 6.23
CA ILE A 89 -7.78 4.39 5.20
C ILE A 89 -7.19 5.71 5.70
N ASN A 90 -7.54 6.13 6.91
CA ASN A 90 -7.04 7.38 7.48
C ASN A 90 -5.50 7.35 7.57
N ARG A 91 -4.94 6.25 8.09
CA ARG A 91 -3.49 6.03 8.18
C ARG A 91 -2.83 6.01 6.79
N ALA A 92 -3.44 5.36 5.81
CA ALA A 92 -2.93 5.34 4.44
C ALA A 92 -2.93 6.74 3.79
N LYS A 93 -3.98 7.55 4.04
CA LYS A 93 -4.04 8.95 3.58
C LYS A 93 -2.95 9.81 4.20
N GLU A 94 -2.69 9.64 5.50
CA GLU A 94 -1.60 10.33 6.21
C GLU A 94 -0.23 9.95 5.62
N LEU A 95 0.05 8.66 5.45
CA LEU A 95 1.30 8.18 4.85
C LEU A 95 1.47 8.65 3.41
N TYR A 96 0.39 8.68 2.63
CA TYR A 96 0.42 9.21 1.27
C TYR A 96 0.74 10.71 1.23
N ARG A 97 0.20 11.50 2.16
CA ARG A 97 0.56 12.92 2.30
C ARG A 97 2.03 13.09 2.67
N GLU A 98 2.52 12.32 3.65
CA GLU A 98 3.94 12.32 4.05
C GLU A 98 4.85 11.95 2.85
N TYR A 99 4.46 10.94 2.08
CA TYR A 99 5.16 10.53 0.87
C TYR A 99 5.22 11.66 -0.17
N LYS A 100 4.09 12.33 -0.47
CA LYS A 100 4.06 13.45 -1.43
C LYS A 100 4.93 14.61 -0.99
N GLU A 101 4.86 15.00 0.27
CA GLU A 101 5.68 16.09 0.83
C GLU A 101 7.17 15.74 0.75
N ARG A 102 7.55 14.50 1.06
CA ARG A 102 8.93 14.03 0.95
C ARG A 102 9.41 13.98 -0.50
N LYS A 103 8.60 13.46 -1.41
CA LYS A 103 8.90 13.42 -2.85
C LYS A 103 9.13 14.83 -3.42
N LYS A 104 8.36 15.82 -2.94
CA LYS A 104 8.55 17.22 -3.31
C LYS A 104 9.90 17.76 -2.80
N LYS A 105 10.22 17.53 -1.52
CA LYS A 105 11.52 17.91 -0.93
C LYS A 105 12.74 17.27 -1.60
N ILE A 106 12.61 16.04 -2.10
CA ILE A 106 13.69 15.36 -2.82
C ILE A 106 13.89 15.96 -4.22
N GLN A 107 12.80 16.32 -4.91
CA GLN A 107 12.87 16.97 -6.23
C GLN A 107 13.28 18.45 -6.17
N GLU A 108 13.06 19.13 -5.05
CA GLU A 108 13.42 20.55 -4.85
C GLU A 108 14.86 20.77 -4.35
N LYS A 109 15.64 19.71 -4.08
CA LYS A 109 17.06 19.85 -3.76
C LYS A 109 17.86 20.09 -5.06
N PRO A 110 18.55 21.23 -5.20
CA PRO A 110 19.36 21.56 -6.38
C PRO A 110 20.60 20.67 -6.50
#